data_AF-A0A383E0P9-F1
#
_entry.id   AF-A0A383E0P9-F1
#
_cell.length_a   1.000
_cell.length_b   1.000
_cell.length_c   1.000
_cell.angle_alpha   90.00
_cell.angle_beta   90.00
_cell.angle_gamma   90.00
#
_symmetry.space_group_name_H-M   'P 1'
#
loop_
_entity.id
_entity.type
_entity.pdbx_description
1 polymer ?
#
loop_
_entity_poly.entity_id
_entity_poly.type
_entity_poly.pdbx_seq_one_letter_code
_entity_poly.pdbx_strand_id
1 'polypeptide(L)'
;MPVGLIIIFPTRKPNMALIPPFYFNCVVALGKREEKGEINWIGTGTLVGRFFKKTSLNIKHYHVFIVTNRHVMENNSSLVVRFNSINSHPAKDYDIPVIDGSGAPRWKSHPNTEIDLAAICLDADFLHDEGMSYDYFHSDLHLMPLSQMAKQGMSEGDFI
;
A
#
# COMPACT_ATOMS: atom_id res chain seq x y z
N MET A 1 5.46 -34.98 31.25
CA MET A 1 6.49 -34.36 30.38
C MET A 1 6.43 -35.06 29.03
N PRO A 2 6.12 -34.34 27.94
CA PRO A 2 6.63 -34.74 26.64
C PRO A 2 7.41 -33.59 25.99
N VAL A 3 8.64 -33.91 25.58
CA VAL A 3 9.44 -33.19 24.59
C VAL A 3 9.57 -34.14 23.42
N GLY A 4 9.38 -33.63 22.19
CA GLY A 4 9.80 -34.33 20.98
C GLY A 4 8.96 -34.04 19.74
N LEU A 5 9.18 -32.88 19.12
CA LEU A 5 8.76 -32.57 17.75
C LEU A 5 9.76 -33.20 16.77
N ILE A 6 9.28 -34.00 15.83
CA ILE A 6 9.98 -34.28 14.57
C ILE A 6 8.94 -34.32 13.46
N ILE A 7 9.02 -33.36 12.52
CA ILE A 7 8.41 -33.50 11.20
C ILE A 7 9.53 -33.34 10.18
N ILE A 8 9.87 -34.45 9.53
CA ILE A 8 10.76 -34.52 8.37
C ILE A 8 9.91 -34.23 7.14
N PHE A 9 10.26 -33.21 6.36
CA PHE A 9 9.76 -33.10 4.99
C PHE A 9 10.86 -33.53 4.01
N PRO A 10 10.59 -34.53 3.14
CA PRO A 10 11.54 -34.99 2.15
C PRO A 10 11.67 -33.99 0.98
N THR A 11 12.80 -34.12 0.30
CA THR A 11 13.33 -33.29 -0.77
C THR A 11 12.43 -33.22 -2.01
N ARG A 12 11.85 -32.04 -2.25
CA ARG A 12 11.62 -31.43 -3.57
C ARG A 12 11.59 -29.92 -3.35
N LYS A 13 12.46 -29.14 -4.00
CA LYS A 13 12.28 -27.68 -4.06
C LYS A 13 11.12 -27.40 -5.01
N PRO A 14 9.91 -27.01 -4.56
CA PRO A 14 9.17 -26.08 -5.36
C PRO A 14 9.99 -24.78 -5.32
N ASN A 15 10.38 -24.25 -6.47
CA ASN A 15 10.54 -22.79 -6.56
C ASN A 15 9.12 -22.23 -6.37
N MET A 16 8.64 -22.19 -5.11
CA MET A 16 7.60 -21.26 -4.75
C MET A 16 8.12 -19.90 -5.17
N ALA A 17 7.35 -19.18 -5.98
CA ALA A 17 7.66 -17.81 -6.30
C ALA A 17 7.83 -17.06 -4.98
N LEU A 18 9.09 -16.76 -4.63
CA LEU A 18 9.41 -16.07 -3.40
C LEU A 18 8.93 -14.62 -3.63
N ILE A 19 7.78 -14.27 -3.05
CA ILE A 19 7.28 -12.90 -3.12
C ILE A 19 8.33 -12.00 -2.47
N PRO A 20 8.85 -10.98 -3.16
CA PRO A 20 9.86 -10.11 -2.59
C PRO A 20 9.34 -9.48 -1.28
N PRO A 21 10.11 -9.51 -0.18
CA PRO A 21 9.64 -9.05 1.13
C PRO A 21 9.10 -7.60 1.15
N PHE A 22 9.62 -6.73 0.29
CA PHE A 22 9.19 -5.34 0.20
C PHE A 22 7.70 -5.17 -0.19
N TYR A 23 7.08 -6.18 -0.83
CA TYR A 23 5.66 -6.13 -1.17
C TYR A 23 4.78 -5.92 0.07
N PHE A 24 5.17 -6.51 1.21
CA PHE A 24 4.43 -6.36 2.46
C PHE A 24 4.60 -4.97 3.09
N ASN A 25 5.72 -4.31 2.83
CA ASN A 25 5.98 -2.93 3.28
C ASN A 25 5.27 -1.89 2.42
N CYS A 26 4.76 -2.29 1.25
CA CYS A 26 3.91 -1.46 0.40
C CYS A 26 2.43 -1.46 0.84
N VAL A 27 2.03 -2.26 1.83
CA VAL A 27 0.62 -2.40 2.23
C VAL A 27 0.39 -1.75 3.58
N VAL A 28 -0.69 -0.97 3.68
CA VAL A 28 -1.14 -0.30 4.91
C VAL A 28 -2.56 -0.70 5.26
N ALA A 29 -2.90 -0.68 6.55
CA ALA A 29 -4.29 -0.84 6.98
C ALA A 29 -4.95 0.54 7.13
N LEU A 30 -6.21 0.62 6.72
CA LEU A 30 -7.03 1.83 6.78
C LEU A 30 -8.18 1.61 7.75
N GLY A 31 -8.35 2.53 8.67
CA GLY A 31 -9.37 2.48 9.71
C GLY A 31 -10.09 3.81 9.90
N LYS A 32 -11.16 3.77 10.67
CA LYS A 32 -11.91 4.92 11.15
C LYS A 32 -11.82 4.98 12.67
N ARG A 33 -11.54 6.15 13.20
CA ARG A 33 -11.60 6.39 14.65
C ARG A 33 -13.04 6.59 15.06
N GLU A 34 -13.53 5.75 15.96
CA GLU A 34 -14.88 5.84 16.54
C GLU A 34 -14.88 6.79 17.75
N GLU A 35 -16.07 7.22 18.20
CA GLU A 35 -16.23 8.20 19.29
C GLU A 35 -15.54 7.80 20.61
N LYS A 36 -15.35 6.49 20.84
CA LYS A 36 -14.69 5.94 22.03
C LYS A 36 -13.16 5.85 21.91
N GLY A 37 -12.59 6.31 20.80
CA GLY A 37 -11.15 6.21 20.50
C GLY A 37 -10.70 4.87 19.92
N GLU A 38 -11.60 3.88 19.84
CA GLU A 38 -11.37 2.62 19.14
C GLU A 38 -11.20 2.85 17.63
N ILE A 39 -10.35 2.03 17.00
CA ILE A 39 -10.13 2.09 15.55
C ILE A 39 -10.84 0.92 14.91
N ASN A 40 -11.83 1.22 14.08
CA ASN A 40 -12.53 0.26 13.24
C ASN A 40 -11.79 0.12 11.91
N TRP A 41 -11.20 -1.04 11.63
CA TRP A 41 -10.45 -1.29 10.38
C TRP A 41 -11.42 -1.57 9.24
N ILE A 42 -11.43 -0.71 8.23
CA ILE A 42 -12.41 -0.71 7.15
C ILE A 42 -11.83 -1.09 5.78
N GLY A 43 -10.51 -1.15 5.65
CA GLY A 43 -9.88 -1.53 4.39
C GLY A 43 -8.36 -1.58 4.44
N THR A 44 -7.77 -1.74 3.26
CA THR A 44 -6.32 -1.73 3.05
C THR A 44 -5.96 -0.76 1.95
N GLY A 45 -4.72 -0.28 1.96
CA GLY A 45 -4.17 0.58 0.92
C GLY A 45 -2.83 0.04 0.44
N THR A 46 -2.50 0.31 -0.81
CA THR A 46 -1.19 0.02 -1.40
C THR A 46 -0.44 1.32 -1.69
N LEU A 47 0.81 1.39 -1.30
CA LEU A 47 1.69 2.52 -1.54
C LEU A 47 2.28 2.44 -2.94
N VAL A 48 2.05 3.49 -3.72
CA VAL A 48 2.54 3.62 -5.10
C VAL A 48 3.28 4.93 -5.26
N GLY A 49 4.54 4.87 -5.70
CA GLY A 49 5.35 6.03 -6.01
C GLY A 49 5.25 6.38 -7.48
N ARG A 50 4.62 7.51 -7.82
CA ARG A 50 4.63 8.04 -9.18
C ARG A 50 5.93 8.80 -9.42
N PHE A 51 6.70 8.36 -10.41
CA PHE A 51 7.92 9.07 -10.81
C PHE A 51 7.61 10.52 -11.17
N PHE A 52 8.34 11.45 -10.55
CA PHE A 52 8.18 12.89 -10.76
C PHE A 52 9.33 13.47 -11.56
N LYS A 53 10.55 13.37 -11.02
CA LYS A 53 11.74 13.94 -11.65
C LYS A 53 13.01 13.21 -11.23
N LYS A 54 14.07 13.47 -11.97
CA LYS A 54 15.42 13.04 -11.64
C LYS A 54 16.27 14.26 -11.34
N THR A 55 17.05 14.20 -10.27
CA THR A 55 18.01 15.26 -9.91
C THR A 55 19.31 15.09 -10.73
N SER A 56 20.12 16.15 -10.81
CA SER A 56 21.43 16.15 -11.48
C SER A 56 22.37 15.03 -11.01
N LEU A 57 22.21 14.57 -9.76
CA LEU A 57 22.93 13.45 -9.16
C LEU A 57 22.31 12.06 -9.43
N ASN A 58 21.44 11.96 -10.44
CA ASN A 58 20.79 10.70 -10.84
C ASN A 58 19.78 10.13 -9.82
N ILE A 59 19.45 10.87 -8.75
CA ILE A 59 18.46 10.50 -7.73
C ILE A 59 17.05 10.70 -8.30
N LYS A 60 16.20 9.68 -8.22
CA LYS A 60 14.79 9.74 -8.65
C LYS A 60 13.90 10.19 -7.50
N HIS A 61 13.01 11.12 -7.77
CA HIS A 61 11.99 11.59 -6.83
C HIS A 61 10.61 11.07 -7.23
N TYR A 62 9.83 10.71 -6.23
CA TYR A 62 8.51 10.11 -6.37
C TYR A 62 7.49 10.88 -5.54
N HIS A 63 6.28 11.01 -6.07
CA HIS A 63 5.11 11.36 -5.26
C HIS A 63 4.46 10.07 -4.80
N VAL A 64 4.30 9.89 -3.49
CA VAL A 64 3.75 8.66 -2.90
C VAL A 64 2.24 8.82 -2.72
N PHE A 65 1.51 7.80 -3.13
CA PHE A 65 0.06 7.73 -3.00
C PHE A 65 -0.33 6.46 -2.26
N ILE A 66 -1.36 6.56 -1.41
CA ILE A 66 -2.10 5.40 -0.95
C ILE A 66 -3.21 5.16 -1.98
N VAL A 67 -3.18 4.00 -2.63
CA VAL A 67 -4.20 3.53 -3.57
C VAL A 67 -5.08 2.51 -2.87
N THR A 68 -6.39 2.70 -2.91
CA THR A 68 -7.38 1.83 -2.24
C THR A 68 -8.72 1.88 -2.99
N ASN A 69 -9.73 1.21 -2.44
CA ASN A 69 -11.10 1.28 -2.90
C ASN A 69 -11.72 2.66 -2.61
N ARG A 70 -12.60 3.10 -3.52
CA ARG A 70 -13.30 4.38 -3.38
C ARG A 70 -14.23 4.36 -2.17
N HIS A 71 -14.95 3.26 -1.95
CA HIS A 71 -15.89 3.15 -0.83
C HIS A 71 -15.22 3.25 0.55
N VAL A 72 -13.90 2.98 0.67
CA VAL A 72 -13.13 3.17 1.91
C VAL A 72 -12.91 4.66 2.21
N MET A 73 -12.81 5.49 1.18
CA MET A 73 -12.55 6.93 1.29
C MET A 73 -13.84 7.75 1.41
N GLU A 74 -14.92 7.30 0.80
CA GLU A 74 -16.20 8.00 0.79
C GLU A 74 -16.81 8.17 2.18
N ASN A 75 -17.55 9.26 2.38
CA ASN A 75 -18.28 9.58 3.62
C ASN A 75 -17.42 9.65 4.89
N ASN A 76 -16.10 9.77 4.75
CA ASN A 76 -15.17 9.98 5.84
C ASN A 76 -14.56 11.39 5.74
N SER A 77 -14.26 12.00 6.89
CA SER A 77 -13.52 13.27 6.99
C SER A 77 -12.04 13.04 7.32
N SER A 78 -11.74 11.97 8.06
CA SER A 78 -10.40 11.50 8.39
C SER A 78 -10.37 9.97 8.38
N LEU A 79 -9.21 9.41 8.08
CA LEU A 79 -8.91 7.98 8.22
C LEU A 79 -7.69 7.78 9.10
N VAL A 80 -7.58 6.61 9.72
CA VAL A 80 -6.39 6.15 10.42
C VAL A 80 -5.60 5.23 9.48
N VAL A 81 -4.32 5.51 9.30
CA VAL A 81 -3.40 4.65 8.55
C VAL A 81 -2.45 3.99 9.52
N ARG A 82 -2.36 2.65 9.45
CA ARG A 82 -1.37 1.89 10.21
C ARG A 82 -0.23 1.44 9.30
N PHE A 83 0.99 1.80 9.70
CA PHE A 83 2.21 1.32 9.07
C PHE A 83 2.84 0.21 9.91
N ASN A 84 3.38 -0.80 9.23
CA ASN A 84 4.17 -1.83 9.87
C ASN A 84 5.48 -1.24 10.40
N SER A 85 5.94 -1.68 11.57
CA SER A 85 7.26 -1.31 12.08
C SER A 85 8.27 -2.42 11.79
N ILE A 86 9.52 -2.04 11.52
CA ILE A 86 10.67 -2.95 11.59
C ILE A 86 11.28 -2.87 13.00
N ASN A 87 11.93 -3.95 13.45
CA ASN A 87 12.66 -4.05 14.72
C ASN A 87 11.81 -4.09 16.01
N SER A 88 10.67 -4.78 16.01
CA SER A 88 9.89 -5.04 17.24
C SER A 88 9.28 -3.80 17.93
N HIS A 89 9.26 -2.63 17.29
CA HIS A 89 8.48 -1.50 17.78
C HIS A 89 6.99 -1.70 17.44
N PRO A 90 6.07 -1.13 18.24
CA PRO A 90 4.65 -1.19 17.92
C PRO A 90 4.36 -0.55 16.56
N ALA A 91 3.42 -1.12 15.80
CA ALA A 91 2.84 -0.42 14.66
C ALA A 91 2.30 0.94 15.10
N LYS A 92 2.47 1.97 14.27
CA LYS A 92 1.99 3.32 14.55
C LYS A 92 0.79 3.66 13.68
N ASP A 93 -0.13 4.39 14.30
CA ASP A 93 -1.39 4.84 13.71
C ASP A 93 -1.31 6.34 13.47
N TYR A 94 -1.61 6.78 12.25
CA TYR A 94 -1.60 8.18 11.85
C TYR A 94 -2.97 8.59 11.32
N ASP A 95 -3.52 9.69 11.82
CA ASP A 95 -4.74 10.27 11.28
C ASP A 95 -4.41 11.08 10.01
N ILE A 96 -5.04 10.73 8.89
CA ILE A 96 -4.93 11.43 7.62
C ILE A 96 -6.26 12.14 7.29
N PRO A 97 -6.25 13.46 7.02
CA PRO A 97 -7.45 14.14 6.56
C PRO A 97 -7.79 13.69 5.14
N VAL A 98 -9.01 13.22 4.90
CA VAL A 98 -9.49 12.87 3.56
C VAL A 98 -10.29 13.99 2.91
N ILE A 99 -10.66 15.02 3.67
CA ILE A 99 -11.17 16.30 3.19
C ILE A 99 -10.24 17.44 3.60
N ASP A 100 -10.27 18.55 2.84
CA ASP A 100 -9.54 19.77 3.18
C ASP A 100 -10.39 20.73 4.03
N GLY A 101 -9.82 21.88 4.41
CA GLY A 101 -10.53 22.88 5.22
C GLY A 101 -11.74 23.53 4.55
N SER A 102 -11.91 23.36 3.23
CA SER A 102 -13.09 23.80 2.48
C SER A 102 -14.17 22.70 2.37
N GLY A 103 -13.88 21.49 2.85
CA GLY A 103 -14.73 20.31 2.71
C GLY A 103 -14.53 19.56 1.39
N ALA A 104 -13.57 19.94 0.56
CA ALA A 104 -13.30 19.25 -0.70
C ALA A 104 -12.46 17.98 -0.47
N PRO A 105 -12.66 16.89 -1.23
CA PRO A 105 -11.86 15.68 -1.10
C PRO A 105 -10.39 15.92 -1.41
N ARG A 106 -9.50 15.42 -0.54
CA ARG A 106 -8.04 15.37 -0.74
C ARG A 106 -7.58 14.17 -1.57
N TRP A 107 -8.52 13.32 -1.96
CA TRP A 107 -8.31 12.13 -2.77
C TRP A 107 -8.99 12.27 -4.13
N LYS A 108 -8.60 11.42 -5.08
CA LYS A 108 -9.19 11.35 -6.43
C LYS A 108 -9.71 9.94 -6.68
N SER A 109 -10.92 9.83 -7.22
CA SER A 109 -11.46 8.57 -7.74
C SER A 109 -11.11 8.37 -9.22
N HIS A 110 -11.26 7.14 -9.67
CA HIS A 110 -11.38 6.86 -11.10
C HIS A 110 -12.60 7.60 -11.71
N PRO A 111 -12.52 8.15 -12.95
CA PRO A 111 -13.63 8.87 -13.58
C PRO A 111 -14.83 7.98 -13.93
N ASN A 112 -14.60 6.71 -14.24
CA ASN A 112 -15.67 5.72 -14.36
C ASN A 112 -16.20 5.35 -12.97
N THR A 113 -17.49 5.56 -12.73
CA THR A 113 -18.14 5.31 -11.43
C THR A 113 -18.17 3.83 -11.05
N GLU A 114 -18.17 2.93 -12.03
CA GLU A 114 -18.18 1.48 -11.82
C GLU A 114 -16.83 0.93 -11.33
N ILE A 115 -15.76 1.73 -11.41
CA ILE A 115 -14.41 1.34 -10.96
C ILE A 115 -14.17 1.87 -9.55
N ASP A 116 -14.28 0.99 -8.57
CA ASP A 116 -14.09 1.27 -7.15
C ASP A 116 -12.61 1.49 -6.78
N LEU A 117 -12.04 2.59 -7.26
CA LEU A 117 -10.65 2.97 -7.05
C LEU A 117 -10.54 4.43 -6.64
N ALA A 118 -9.70 4.69 -5.63
CA ALA A 118 -9.30 6.00 -5.17
C ALA A 118 -7.81 6.07 -4.82
N ALA A 119 -7.25 7.27 -4.94
CA ALA A 119 -5.87 7.57 -4.55
C ALA A 119 -5.80 8.86 -3.73
N ILE A 120 -5.06 8.83 -2.62
CA ILE A 120 -4.74 10.00 -1.80
C ILE A 120 -3.22 10.20 -1.77
N CYS A 121 -2.77 11.44 -1.93
CA CYS A 121 -1.35 11.79 -1.84
C CYS A 121 -0.90 11.74 -0.38
N LEU A 122 0.21 11.04 -0.11
CA LEU A 122 0.83 10.95 1.20
C LEU A 122 2.07 11.85 1.19
N ASP A 123 2.12 12.80 2.12
CA ASP A 123 3.38 13.46 2.46
C ASP A 123 4.18 12.49 3.34
N ALA A 124 5.19 11.85 2.78
CA ALA A 124 5.88 10.73 3.41
C ALA A 124 7.20 11.14 4.10
N ASP A 125 7.53 12.44 4.10
CA ASP A 125 8.77 12.95 4.68
C ASP A 125 8.78 12.71 6.21
N PHE A 126 7.65 12.92 6.88
CA PHE A 126 7.54 12.69 8.34
C PHE A 126 7.73 11.22 8.74
N LEU A 127 7.38 10.27 7.85
CA LEU A 127 7.54 8.84 8.14
C LEU A 127 9.01 8.43 8.22
N HIS A 128 9.88 9.12 7.47
CA HIS A 128 11.32 8.91 7.55
C HIS A 128 11.87 9.36 8.91
N ASP A 129 11.47 10.56 9.36
CA ASP A 129 11.90 11.14 10.62
C ASP A 129 11.43 10.31 11.83
N GLU A 130 10.28 9.65 11.71
CA GLU A 130 9.72 8.78 12.73
C GLU A 130 10.27 7.34 12.72
N GLY A 131 11.20 7.03 11.80
CA GLY A 131 11.82 5.71 11.67
C GLY A 131 10.87 4.63 11.19
N MET A 132 9.78 4.99 10.50
CA MET A 132 8.84 4.02 9.95
C MET A 132 9.43 3.35 8.72
N SER A 133 9.26 2.03 8.64
CA SER A 133 9.59 1.30 7.42
C SER A 133 8.38 1.24 6.51
N TYR A 134 8.48 1.87 5.37
CA TYR A 134 7.53 1.72 4.28
C TYR A 134 8.29 1.60 2.97
N ASP A 135 7.76 0.80 2.06
CA ASP A 135 8.20 0.71 0.67
C ASP A 135 7.03 1.13 -0.22
N TYR A 136 7.29 1.31 -1.52
CA TYR A 136 6.23 1.57 -2.48
C TYR A 136 6.58 1.04 -3.85
N PHE A 137 5.56 0.73 -4.64
CA PHE A 137 5.76 0.34 -6.03
C PHE A 137 6.17 1.56 -6.87
N HIS A 138 7.38 1.53 -7.43
CA HIS A 138 7.87 2.58 -8.31
C HIS A 138 7.20 2.47 -9.68
N SER A 139 6.50 3.51 -10.11
CA SER A 139 5.70 3.48 -11.35
C SER A 139 6.51 3.21 -12.61
N ASP A 140 7.80 3.52 -12.61
CA ASP A 140 8.71 3.34 -13.74
C ASP A 140 9.47 2.00 -13.74
N LEU A 141 9.38 1.22 -12.65
CA LEU A 141 10.10 -0.05 -12.49
C LEU A 141 9.18 -1.24 -12.26
N HIS A 142 8.12 -1.05 -11.46
CA HIS A 142 7.29 -2.14 -10.95
C HIS A 142 5.91 -2.20 -11.62
N LEU A 143 5.53 -1.19 -12.41
CA LEU A 143 4.25 -1.14 -13.09
C LEU A 143 4.42 -1.32 -14.59
N MET A 144 3.44 -1.97 -15.21
CA MET A 144 3.38 -2.15 -16.66
C MET A 144 2.00 -1.72 -17.17
N PRO A 145 1.93 -0.85 -18.19
CA PRO A 145 0.65 -0.52 -18.82
C PRO A 145 -0.01 -1.76 -19.45
N LEU A 146 -1.34 -1.84 -19.41
CA LEU A 146 -2.11 -2.94 -20.01
C LEU A 146 -1.78 -3.17 -21.49
N SER A 147 -1.58 -2.07 -22.26
CA SER A 147 -1.20 -2.15 -23.67
C SER A 147 0.18 -2.79 -23.88
N GLN A 148 1.07 -2.68 -22.91
CA GLN A 148 2.38 -3.33 -22.93
C GLN A 148 2.27 -4.79 -22.48
N MET A 149 1.45 -5.09 -21.46
CA MET A 149 1.17 -6.47 -21.04
C MET A 149 0.63 -7.30 -22.22
N ALA A 150 -0.36 -6.77 -22.95
CA ALA A 150 -0.92 -7.42 -24.13
C ALA A 150 0.14 -7.68 -25.22
N LYS A 151 1.04 -6.72 -25.47
CA LYS A 151 2.15 -6.89 -26.43
C LYS A 151 3.16 -7.95 -26.00
N GLN A 152 3.35 -8.13 -24.69
CA GLN A 152 4.28 -9.11 -24.14
C GLN A 152 3.65 -10.50 -23.98
N GLY A 153 2.41 -10.70 -24.45
CA GLY A 153 1.69 -11.96 -24.33
C GLY A 153 1.33 -12.30 -22.87
N MET A 154 1.30 -11.30 -21.99
CA MET A 154 0.80 -11.50 -20.63
C MET A 154 -0.72 -11.57 -20.68
N SER A 155 -1.27 -12.68 -20.18
CA SER A 155 -2.69 -12.84 -19.90
C SER A 155 -2.89 -12.84 -18.39
N GLU A 156 -3.97 -12.22 -17.92
CA GLU A 156 -4.50 -12.56 -16.61
C GLU A 156 -4.85 -14.05 -16.67
N GLY A 157 -4.34 -14.83 -15.70
CA GLY A 157 -4.26 -16.29 -15.80
C GLY A 157 -5.53 -16.96 -16.34
N ASP A 158 -5.34 -17.92 -17.23
CA ASP A 158 -6.45 -18.70 -17.80
C ASP A 158 -7.24 -19.37 -16.68
N PHE A 159 -8.54 -19.11 -16.67
CA PHE A 159 -9.52 -19.74 -15.78
C PHE A 159 -9.45 -21.27 -15.93
N ILE A 160 -8.98 -21.96 -14.89
CA ILE A 160 -9.20 -23.40 -14.67
C ILE A 160 -10.01 -23.56 -13.38
#